data_AF-R8YH87-F1
#
_entry.id   AF-R8YH87-F1
#
_cell.length_a   1.000
_cell.length_b   1.000
_cell.length_c   1.000
_cell.angle_alpha   90.00
_cell.angle_beta   90.00
_cell.angle_gamma   90.00
#
_symmetry.space_group_name_H-M   'P 1'
#
loop_
_entity.id
_entity.type
_entity.pdbx_description
1 polymer ?
#
loop_
_entity_poly.entity_id
_entity_poly.type
_entity_poly.pdbx_seq_one_letter_code
_entity_poly.pdbx_strand_id
1 'polypeptide(L)'
;MPKYLAVAEKVYKKIKNDGLYTNDIAENLNCLISQIRKAIKGTEFKLKYNYIDFDELLTRPLSECKVQLDLSVMPRFENEGEYLLWLAGFIERITEGGKTKLPPISQFVPPGFKFSHDSIPVAKVVQKEEHADMIISYFKSEDFIKTNKVPS
;
A
#
# COMPACT_ATOMS: atom_id res chain seq x y z
N MET A 1 0.51 2.63 5.24
CA MET A 1 1.35 1.83 4.31
C MET A 1 2.70 2.45 3.98
N PRO A 2 2.85 3.69 3.45
CA PRO A 2 4.15 4.18 2.97
C PRO A 2 5.25 4.19 4.04
N LYS A 3 4.90 4.54 5.29
CA LYS A 3 5.83 4.52 6.42
C LYS A 3 6.38 3.12 6.73
N TYR A 4 5.56 2.07 6.62
CA TYR A 4 5.98 0.69 6.90
C TYR A 4 6.86 0.14 5.79
N LEU A 5 6.59 0.52 4.53
CA LEU A 5 7.41 0.14 3.39
C LEU A 5 8.83 0.70 3.52
N ALA A 6 8.97 1.97 3.94
CA ALA A 6 10.29 2.58 4.17
C ALA A 6 11.09 1.87 5.29
N VAL A 7 10.41 1.33 6.31
CA VAL A 7 11.06 0.52 7.35
C VAL A 7 11.44 -0.86 6.80
N ALA A 8 10.54 -1.50 6.04
CA ALA A 8 10.79 -2.78 5.39
C ALA A 8 12.01 -2.72 4.47
N GLU A 9 12.13 -1.70 3.63
CA GLU A 9 13.30 -1.50 2.76
C GLU A 9 14.61 -1.37 3.53
N LYS A 10 14.61 -0.61 4.63
CA LYS A 10 15.80 -0.47 5.48
C LYS A 10 16.20 -1.79 6.12
N VAL A 11 15.23 -2.57 6.59
CA VAL A 11 15.48 -3.88 7.19
C VAL A 11 15.98 -4.87 6.14
N TYR A 12 15.30 -4.96 5.00
CA TYR A 12 15.66 -5.84 3.89
C TYR A 12 17.10 -5.58 3.41
N LYS A 13 17.46 -4.31 3.16
CA LYS A 13 18.82 -3.94 2.75
C LYS A 13 19.88 -4.32 3.79
N LYS A 14 19.57 -4.20 5.09
CA LYS A 14 20.49 -4.61 6.16
C LYS A 14 20.71 -6.13 6.15
N ILE A 15 19.64 -6.92 6.10
CA ILE A 15 19.77 -8.39 6.10
C ILE A 15 20.52 -8.85 4.83
N LYS A 16 20.24 -8.23 3.68
CA LYS A 16 20.92 -8.51 2.40
C LYS A 16 22.41 -8.18 2.46
N ASN A 17 22.78 -7.04 3.04
CA ASN A 17 24.17 -6.60 3.14
C ASN A 17 24.96 -7.41 4.18
N ASP A 18 24.33 -7.74 5.31
CA ASP A 18 24.97 -8.48 6.40
C ASP A 18 25.02 -10.00 6.14
N GLY A 19 24.37 -10.48 5.07
CA GLY A 19 24.35 -11.89 4.68
C GLY A 19 23.70 -12.81 5.71
N LEU A 20 22.74 -12.30 6.50
CA LEU A 20 22.17 -12.98 7.67
C LEU A 20 21.08 -14.00 7.29
N TYR A 21 21.28 -14.79 6.24
CA TYR A 21 20.37 -15.86 5.83
C TYR A 21 20.90 -17.19 6.34
N THR A 22 20.13 -17.82 7.22
CA THR A 22 20.35 -19.19 7.62
C THR A 22 19.36 -20.12 6.91
N ASN A 23 19.64 -21.43 6.91
CA ASN A 23 18.71 -22.45 6.42
C ASN A 23 17.52 -22.67 7.38
N ASP A 24 17.63 -22.23 8.63
CA ASP A 24 16.56 -22.33 9.61
C ASP A 24 15.61 -21.12 9.56
N ILE A 25 14.32 -21.40 9.48
CA ILE A 25 13.25 -20.41 9.37
C ILE A 25 13.08 -19.67 10.71
N ALA A 26 13.18 -20.38 11.84
CA ALA A 26 13.00 -19.76 13.16
C ALA A 26 14.13 -18.77 13.46
N GLU A 27 15.38 -19.15 13.20
CA GLU A 27 16.53 -18.24 13.30
C GLU A 27 16.39 -17.01 12.38
N ASN A 28 15.96 -17.19 11.13
CA ASN A 28 15.74 -16.09 10.20
C ASN A 28 14.68 -15.10 10.72
N LEU A 29 13.58 -15.60 11.28
CA LEU A 29 12.52 -14.78 11.85
C LEU A 29 12.99 -14.02 13.12
N ASN A 30 13.79 -14.68 13.95
CA ASN A 30 14.43 -14.04 15.11
C ASN A 30 15.37 -12.91 14.69
N CYS A 31 16.19 -13.15 13.66
CA CYS A 31 17.06 -12.14 13.06
C CYS A 31 16.25 -10.95 12.54
N LEU A 32 15.15 -11.24 11.83
CA LEU A 32 14.24 -10.25 11.27
C LEU A 32 13.62 -9.36 12.35
N ILE A 33 13.11 -9.93 13.44
CA ILE A 33 12.58 -9.15 14.57
C ILE A 33 13.67 -8.28 15.21
N SER A 34 14.88 -8.80 15.36
CA SER A 34 16.01 -8.04 15.89
C SER A 34 16.32 -6.81 15.02
N GLN A 35 16.35 -6.99 13.69
CA GLN A 35 16.58 -5.89 12.75
C GLN A 35 15.43 -4.88 12.72
N ILE A 36 14.17 -5.35 12.81
CA ILE A 36 13.00 -4.48 12.94
C ILE A 36 13.10 -3.65 14.22
N ARG A 37 13.44 -4.26 15.37
CA ARG A 37 13.58 -3.54 16.64
C ARG A 37 14.65 -2.45 16.55
N LYS A 38 15.77 -2.73 15.89
CA LYS A 38 16.82 -1.73 15.61
C LYS A 38 16.33 -0.63 14.67
N ALA A 39 15.55 -0.96 13.64
CA ALA A 39 15.05 0.01 12.67
C ALA A 39 13.95 0.91 13.24
N ILE A 40 13.18 0.40 14.20
CA ILE A 40 12.09 1.12 14.88
C ILE A 40 12.60 1.98 16.04
N LYS A 41 13.75 1.65 16.63
CA LYS A 41 14.34 2.40 17.74
C LYS A 41 14.53 3.88 17.35
N GLY A 42 13.78 4.78 18.00
CA GLY A 42 13.78 6.22 17.72
C GLY A 42 12.67 6.71 16.77
N THR A 43 11.73 5.85 16.38
CA THR A 43 10.54 6.21 15.60
C THR A 43 9.27 6.22 16.46
N GLU A 44 8.15 6.65 15.88
CA GLU A 44 6.81 6.63 16.52
C GLU A 44 6.26 5.20 16.72
N PHE A 45 6.87 4.19 16.09
CA PHE A 45 6.40 2.82 16.14
C PHE A 45 6.80 2.14 17.45
N LYS A 46 5.86 1.40 18.04
CA LYS A 46 6.05 0.52 19.19
C LYS A 46 5.67 -0.90 18.79
N LEU A 47 6.39 -1.90 19.30
CA LEU A 47 6.02 -3.30 19.09
C LEU A 47 4.78 -3.62 19.94
N LYS A 48 3.80 -4.31 19.34
CA LYS A 48 2.62 -4.82 20.06
C LYS A 48 2.99 -5.92 21.04
N TYR A 49 3.94 -6.75 20.62
CA TYR A 49 4.39 -7.92 21.35
C TYR A 49 5.85 -7.71 21.77
N ASN A 50 6.12 -7.80 23.06
CA ASN A 50 7.48 -7.67 23.59
C ASN A 50 8.35 -8.88 23.22
N TYR A 51 7.72 -10.05 23.17
CA TYR A 51 8.32 -11.34 22.85
C TYR A 51 7.39 -12.11 21.93
N ILE A 52 7.98 -12.78 20.94
CA ILE A 52 7.29 -13.61 19.97
C ILE A 52 8.02 -14.96 19.99
N ASP A 53 7.29 -16.02 20.32
CA ASP A 53 7.80 -17.38 20.26
C ASP A 53 7.52 -17.96 18.87
N PHE A 54 8.56 -18.03 18.04
CA PHE A 54 8.44 -18.53 16.67
C PHE A 54 8.34 -20.06 16.59
N ASP A 55 8.86 -20.78 17.58
CA ASP A 55 8.76 -22.23 17.62
C ASP A 55 7.30 -22.64 17.89
N GLU A 56 6.63 -21.91 18.78
CA GLU A 56 5.19 -22.08 19.01
C GLU A 56 4.37 -21.75 17.75
N LEU A 57 4.69 -20.64 17.07
CA LEU A 57 4.01 -20.20 15.85
C LEU A 57 4.14 -21.15 14.66
N LEU A 58 5.28 -21.84 14.54
CA LEU A 58 5.53 -22.79 13.46
C LEU A 58 4.95 -24.18 13.76
N THR A 59 4.78 -24.53 15.04
CA THR A 59 4.37 -25.88 15.45
C THR A 59 2.87 -25.99 15.74
N ARG A 60 2.24 -24.92 16.23
CA ARG A 60 0.84 -24.93 16.68
C ARG A 60 -0.11 -24.22 15.71
N PRO A 61 -1.39 -24.63 15.67
CA PRO A 61 -2.40 -23.91 14.90
C PRO A 61 -2.66 -22.51 15.49
N LEU A 62 -3.01 -21.57 14.62
CA LEU A 62 -3.18 -20.13 14.94
C LEU A 62 -4.16 -19.84 16.09
N SER A 63 -5.10 -20.75 16.33
CA SER A 63 -6.13 -20.67 17.37
C SER A 63 -5.57 -20.76 18.79
N GLU A 64 -4.42 -21.40 18.97
CA GLU A 64 -3.80 -21.67 20.27
C GLU A 64 -2.61 -20.74 20.55
N CYS A 65 -2.11 -20.05 19.53
CA CYS A 65 -0.99 -19.12 19.65
C CYS A 65 -1.41 -17.82 20.33
N LYS A 66 -0.61 -17.36 21.30
CA LYS A 66 -0.78 -16.03 21.94
C LYS A 66 -0.72 -14.88 20.94
N VAL A 67 0.00 -15.10 19.85
CA VAL A 67 0.19 -14.15 18.76
C VAL A 67 -0.42 -14.76 17.50
N GLN A 68 -1.50 -14.16 16.99
CA GLN A 68 -2.14 -14.61 15.76
C GLN A 68 -1.42 -14.01 14.53
N LEU A 69 -0.24 -14.53 14.23
CA LEU A 69 0.54 -14.15 13.04
C LEU A 69 0.56 -15.32 12.06
N ASP A 70 -0.12 -15.12 10.94
CA ASP A 70 -0.04 -16.06 9.83
C ASP A 70 1.29 -15.89 9.07
N LEU A 71 2.10 -16.95 9.08
CA LEU A 71 3.40 -17.04 8.41
C LEU A 71 3.35 -17.97 7.18
N SER A 72 2.20 -18.61 6.87
CA SER A 72 2.14 -19.60 5.78
C SER A 72 2.36 -19.00 4.39
N VAL A 73 2.16 -17.69 4.26
CA VAL A 73 2.30 -16.92 3.01
C VAL A 73 3.66 -16.21 2.94
N MET A 74 4.65 -16.62 3.75
CA MET A 74 5.97 -16.00 3.72
C MET A 74 6.67 -16.28 2.37
N PRO A 75 6.98 -15.23 1.57
CA PRO A 75 7.66 -15.42 0.30
C PRO A 75 9.15 -15.73 0.50
N ARG A 76 9.78 -16.28 -0.55
CA ARG A 76 11.24 -16.48 -0.56
C ARG A 76 11.96 -15.13 -0.52
N PHE A 77 13.09 -15.09 0.17
CA PHE A 77 13.88 -13.87 0.33
C PHE A 77 14.40 -13.29 -1.00
N GLU A 78 14.68 -14.15 -1.98
CA GLU A 78 15.17 -13.77 -3.32
C GLU A 78 14.17 -12.86 -4.07
N ASN A 79 12.87 -13.02 -3.80
CA ASN A 79 11.81 -12.25 -4.41
C ASN A 79 11.65 -10.90 -3.69
N GLU A 80 12.55 -9.96 -4.00
CA GLU A 80 12.66 -8.66 -3.32
C GLU A 80 11.31 -7.92 -3.20
N GLY A 81 10.54 -7.83 -4.30
CA GLY A 81 9.27 -7.10 -4.31
C GLY A 81 8.18 -7.74 -3.44
N GLU A 82 7.97 -9.05 -3.56
CA GLU A 82 6.98 -9.79 -2.77
C GLU A 82 7.37 -9.79 -1.29
N TYR A 83 8.64 -9.99 -1.01
CA TYR A 83 9.18 -10.00 0.35
C TYR A 83 9.08 -8.63 1.01
N LEU A 84 9.38 -7.54 0.31
CA LEU A 84 9.20 -6.18 0.82
C LEU A 84 7.74 -5.89 1.17
N LEU A 85 6.81 -6.30 0.31
CA LEU A 85 5.38 -6.07 0.53
C LEU A 85 4.88 -6.89 1.72
N TRP A 86 5.25 -8.17 1.78
CA TRP A 86 4.96 -9.04 2.92
C TRP A 86 5.54 -8.49 4.22
N LEU A 87 6.81 -8.06 4.21
CA LEU A 87 7.51 -7.49 5.37
C LEU A 87 6.85 -6.20 5.84
N ALA A 88 6.41 -5.33 4.92
CA ALA A 88 5.68 -4.12 5.28
C ALA A 88 4.34 -4.45 5.98
N GLY A 89 3.60 -5.43 5.47
CA GLY A 89 2.37 -5.93 6.09
C GLY A 89 2.63 -6.61 7.43
N PHE A 90 3.73 -7.36 7.54
CA PHE A 90 4.18 -8.00 8.77
C PHE A 90 4.48 -6.95 9.84
N ILE A 91 5.28 -5.92 9.51
CA ILE A 91 5.60 -4.79 10.40
C ILE A 91 4.31 -4.09 10.85
N GLU A 92 3.36 -3.84 9.95
CA GLU A 92 2.04 -3.25 10.31
C GLU A 92 1.27 -4.12 11.32
N ARG A 93 1.36 -5.45 11.21
CA ARG A 93 0.70 -6.37 12.16
C ARG A 93 1.39 -6.39 13.52
N ILE A 94 2.72 -6.38 13.57
CA ILE A 94 3.50 -6.49 14.82
C ILE A 94 3.75 -5.15 15.53
N THR A 95 3.41 -4.01 14.91
CA THR A 95 3.62 -2.68 15.49
C THR A 95 2.33 -1.86 15.65
N GLU A 96 2.33 -0.99 16.66
CA GLU A 96 1.36 0.07 16.92
C GLU A 96 2.08 1.42 16.78
N GLY A 97 1.49 2.39 16.06
CA GLY A 97 2.09 3.73 15.93
C GLY A 97 1.99 4.40 14.55
N GLY A 98 1.35 3.79 13.56
CA GLY A 98 0.87 4.53 12.38
C GLY A 98 -0.38 5.34 12.74
N LYS A 99 -0.60 6.51 12.10
CA LYS A 99 -1.81 7.36 12.27
C LYS A 99 -3.02 6.46 12.53
N THR A 100 -3.68 6.67 13.66
CA THR A 100 -4.92 5.96 14.03
C THR A 100 -5.78 5.85 12.79
N LYS A 101 -6.10 4.62 12.35
CA LYS A 101 -7.16 4.44 11.36
C LYS A 101 -8.36 5.14 11.99
N LEU A 102 -8.73 6.30 11.43
CA LEU A 102 -9.94 6.97 11.87
C LEU A 102 -11.04 5.91 11.73
N PRO A 103 -11.91 5.76 12.74
CA PRO A 103 -13.00 4.82 12.62
C PRO A 103 -13.75 5.10 11.31
N PRO A 104 -14.24 4.05 10.63
CA PRO A 104 -15.02 4.23 9.42
C PRO A 104 -16.09 5.31 9.65
N ILE A 105 -16.21 6.26 8.73
CA ILE A 105 -17.17 7.37 8.85
C ILE A 105 -18.61 6.84 9.07
N SER A 106 -18.89 5.60 8.66
CA SER A 106 -20.14 4.89 8.93
C SER A 106 -20.53 4.81 10.41
N GLN A 107 -19.56 4.80 11.34
CA GLN A 107 -19.84 4.79 12.77
C GLN A 107 -20.40 6.13 13.28
N PHE A 108 -20.16 7.22 12.54
CA PHE A 108 -20.69 8.55 12.83
C PHE A 108 -21.98 8.86 12.07
N VAL A 109 -22.47 7.93 11.24
CA VAL A 109 -23.75 8.08 10.55
C VAL A 109 -24.87 7.78 11.56
N PRO A 110 -25.76 8.74 11.86
CA PRO A 110 -26.87 8.50 12.78
C PRO A 110 -27.76 7.34 12.29
N PRO A 111 -28.34 6.53 13.19
CA PRO A 111 -29.14 5.32 12.87
C PRO A 111 -30.48 5.57 12.13
N GLY A 112 -30.62 6.69 11.42
CA GLY A 112 -31.73 7.02 10.55
C GLY A 112 -31.34 7.83 9.32
N PHE A 113 -30.04 8.09 9.09
CA PHE A 113 -29.58 8.84 7.92
C PHE A 113 -29.65 7.96 6.68
N LYS A 114 -30.67 8.20 5.85
CA LYS A 114 -30.77 7.62 4.51
C LYS A 114 -30.03 8.54 3.56
N PHE A 115 -29.03 8.02 2.84
CA PHE A 115 -28.51 8.71 1.66
C PHE A 115 -29.67 8.84 0.68
N SER A 116 -30.20 10.04 0.50
CA SER A 116 -31.00 10.34 -0.68
C SER A 116 -30.04 10.19 -1.87
N HIS A 117 -30.12 9.06 -2.55
CA HIS A 117 -29.72 8.98 -3.94
C HIS A 117 -30.73 9.80 -4.74
N ASP A 118 -30.76 11.11 -4.51
CA ASP A 118 -31.21 12.03 -5.52
C ASP A 118 -30.14 11.93 -6.58
N SER A 119 -30.37 11.02 -7.54
CA SER A 119 -29.68 11.05 -8.80
C SER A 119 -29.85 12.47 -9.30
N ILE A 120 -28.81 13.30 -9.18
CA ILE A 120 -28.72 14.52 -9.95
C ILE A 120 -28.93 14.02 -11.38
N PRO A 121 -30.03 14.35 -12.07
CA PRO A 121 -30.15 13.97 -13.45
C PRO A 121 -28.95 14.62 -14.12
N VAL A 122 -28.05 13.78 -14.65
CA VAL A 122 -26.93 14.22 -15.46
C VAL A 122 -27.49 15.26 -16.40
N ALA A 123 -27.03 16.50 -16.23
CA ALA A 123 -27.57 17.65 -16.90
C ALA A 123 -27.74 17.30 -18.38
N LYS A 124 -28.96 17.54 -18.88
CA LYS A 124 -29.38 17.35 -20.26
C LYS A 124 -28.21 17.64 -21.20
N VAL A 125 -27.94 16.68 -22.07
CA VAL A 125 -27.24 16.77 -23.37
C VAL A 125 -26.75 18.19 -23.62
N VAL A 126 -25.44 18.40 -23.42
CA VAL A 126 -24.72 19.59 -23.86
C VAL A 126 -25.21 19.92 -25.27
N GLN A 127 -25.92 21.04 -25.40
CA GLN A 127 -26.32 21.57 -26.69
C GLN A 127 -25.05 21.64 -27.53
N LYS A 128 -25.09 21.00 -28.71
CA LYS A 128 -23.96 20.93 -29.63
C LYS A 128 -23.37 22.33 -29.77
N GLU A 129 -22.21 22.56 -29.13
CA GLU A 129 -21.63 23.89 -29.00
C GLU A 129 -21.36 24.42 -30.41
N GLU A 130 -21.94 25.57 -30.76
CA GLU A 130 -21.79 26.22 -32.08
C GLU A 130 -20.30 26.40 -32.47
N HIS A 131 -19.43 26.43 -31.47
CA HIS A 131 -17.98 26.50 -31.60
C HIS A 131 -17.34 25.25 -32.23
N ALA A 132 -17.94 24.08 -32.11
CA ALA A 132 -17.38 22.84 -32.66
C ALA A 132 -17.32 22.89 -34.21
N ASP A 133 -18.38 23.39 -34.84
CA ASP A 133 -18.44 23.50 -36.30
C ASP A 133 -17.53 24.63 -36.80
N MET A 134 -17.36 25.69 -36.01
CA MET A 134 -16.41 26.77 -36.28
C MET A 134 -14.95 26.27 -36.27
N ILE A 135 -14.57 25.46 -35.28
CA ILE A 135 -13.24 24.83 -35.19
C ILE A 135 -12.98 23.94 -36.42
N ILE A 136 -13.96 23.11 -36.79
CA ILE A 136 -13.83 22.21 -37.95
C ILE A 136 -13.70 23.02 -39.26
N SER A 137 -14.44 24.12 -39.40
CA SER A 137 -14.36 24.98 -40.59
C SER A 137 -13.00 25.68 -40.73
N TYR A 138 -12.38 26.10 -39.62
CA TYR A 138 -11.07 26.74 -39.63
C TYR A 138 -9.97 25.81 -40.16
N PHE A 139 -9.92 24.55 -39.69
CA PHE A 139 -8.94 23.56 -40.17
C PHE A 139 -9.14 23.15 -41.63
N LYS A 140 -10.35 23.33 -42.17
CA LYS A 140 -10.66 23.09 -43.58
C LYS A 140 -10.48 24.33 -44.47
N SER A 141 -10.24 25.49 -43.88
CA SER A 141 -10.11 26.73 -44.64
C SER A 141 -8.82 26.74 -45.46
N GLU A 142 -8.86 27.41 -46.61
CA GLU A 142 -7.69 27.52 -47.48
C GLU A 142 -6.54 28.25 -46.79
N ASP A 143 -6.82 29.14 -45.86
CA ASP A 143 -5.81 29.92 -45.15
C ASP A 143 -4.94 29.00 -44.27
N PHE A 144 -5.57 28.07 -43.52
CA PHE A 144 -4.85 27.07 -42.72
C PHE A 144 -4.01 26.13 -43.59
N ILE A 145 -4.53 25.74 -44.77
CA ILE A 145 -3.82 24.85 -45.70
C ILE A 145 -2.68 25.61 -46.41
N LYS A 146 -2.84 26.90 -46.74
CA LYS A 146 -1.82 27.72 -47.38
C LYS A 146 -0.66 28.02 -46.43
N THR A 147 -0.92 28.28 -45.15
CA THR A 147 0.13 28.50 -44.15
C THR A 147 0.92 27.24 -43.81
N ASN A 148 0.29 26.06 -43.89
CA ASN A 148 0.93 24.78 -43.57
C ASN A 148 1.37 23.97 -44.80
N LYS A 149 1.18 24.49 -46.01
CA LYS A 149 1.82 23.94 -47.21
C LYS A 149 3.29 24.37 -47.21
N VAL A 150 4.15 23.44 -46.81
CA VAL A 150 5.60 23.53 -46.95
C VAL A 150 5.93 23.92 -48.41
N PRO A 151 6.70 24.99 -48.65
CA PRO A 151 7.16 25.29 -49.99
C PRO A 151 8.09 24.16 -50.45
N SER A 152 7.72 23.47 -51.53
CA SER A 152 8.65 22.62 -52.30
C SER A 152 9.61 23.48 -53.11
#